data_AF-A0AAW6EU04-F1
#
_entry.id   AF-A0AAW6EU04-F1
#
_cell.length_a   1.000
_cell.length_b   1.000
_cell.length_c   1.000
_cell.angle_alpha   90.00
_cell.angle_beta   90.00
_cell.angle_gamma   90.00
#
_symmetry.space_group_name_H-M   'P 1'
#
loop_
_entity.id
_entity.type
_entity.pdbx_description
1 polymer ?
#
loop_
_entity_poly.entity_id
_entity_poly.type
_entity_poly.pdbx_seq_one_letter_code
_entity_poly.pdbx_strand_id
1 'polypeptide(L)'
;MLDYLTKDDLPESIKDLADVIGIDSFKKLVKFAGGSSVYIPNESSITKSVRNKIMKKDFNGNYKELSRKFGISEVQVRNIINDKIDRI
;
A
#
# COMPACT_ATOMS: atom_id res chain seq x y z
N MET A 1 -16.70 16.72 20.53
CA MET A 1 -17.83 15.91 20.02
C MET A 1 -17.36 14.56 19.52
N LEU A 2 -16.40 14.51 18.58
CA LEU A 2 -15.78 13.25 18.13
C LEU A 2 -15.22 12.38 19.26
N ASP A 3 -14.75 12.97 20.36
CA ASP A 3 -14.14 12.20 21.45
C ASP A 3 -15.16 11.29 22.16
N TYR A 4 -16.45 11.65 22.15
CA TYR A 4 -17.55 10.85 22.68
C TYR A 4 -18.08 9.79 21.71
N LEU A 5 -17.68 9.83 20.44
CA LEU A 5 -18.12 8.87 19.43
C LEU A 5 -17.58 7.48 19.77
N THR A 6 -18.47 6.51 19.82
CA THR A 6 -18.12 5.10 19.95
C THR A 6 -18.28 4.40 18.61
N LYS A 7 -17.80 3.16 18.53
CA LYS A 7 -17.94 2.35 17.32
C LYS A 7 -19.41 2.06 16.99
N ASP A 8 -20.28 1.96 18.01
CA ASP A 8 -21.70 1.63 17.82
C ASP A 8 -22.53 2.79 17.27
N ASP A 9 -22.00 4.01 17.36
CA ASP A 9 -22.60 5.20 16.77
C ASP A 9 -22.31 5.33 15.26
N LEU A 10 -21.45 4.44 14.71
CA LEU A 10 -21.06 4.48 13.30
C LEU A 10 -22.08 3.73 12.42
N PRO A 11 -22.39 4.26 11.21
CA PRO A 11 -23.06 3.48 10.18
C PRO A 11 -22.29 2.19 9.85
N GLU A 12 -23.03 1.12 9.57
CA GLU A 12 -22.44 -0.20 9.31
C GLU A 12 -21.38 -0.18 8.19
N SER A 13 -21.60 0.64 7.16
CA SER A 13 -20.70 0.80 6.02
C SER A 13 -19.29 1.29 6.36
N ILE A 14 -19.11 1.96 7.51
CA ILE A 14 -17.80 2.44 7.98
C ILE A 14 -17.34 1.76 9.26
N LYS A 15 -18.20 0.90 9.84
CA LYS A 15 -17.93 0.17 11.07
C LYS A 15 -16.78 -0.82 10.88
N ASP A 16 -16.76 -1.52 9.74
CA ASP A 16 -15.67 -2.39 9.31
C ASP A 16 -14.33 -1.63 9.23
N LEU A 17 -14.35 -0.40 8.71
CA LEU A 17 -13.13 0.40 8.62
C LEU A 17 -12.62 0.78 10.03
N ALA A 18 -13.52 1.20 10.91
CA ALA A 18 -13.17 1.51 12.29
C ALA A 18 -12.71 0.28 13.08
N ASP A 19 -13.16 -0.93 12.72
CA ASP A 19 -12.67 -2.19 13.29
C ASP A 19 -11.23 -2.49 12.88
N VAL A 20 -10.92 -2.32 11.61
CA VAL A 20 -9.58 -2.60 11.08
C VAL A 20 -8.54 -1.66 11.68
N ILE A 21 -8.87 -0.37 11.84
CA ILE A 21 -7.88 0.65 12.26
C ILE A 21 -8.01 1.06 13.74
N GLY A 22 -9.12 0.71 14.40
CA GLY A 22 -9.49 1.17 15.74
C GLY A 22 -10.22 2.53 15.74
N ILE A 23 -11.17 2.69 16.66
CA ILE A 23 -12.03 3.88 16.76
C ILE A 23 -11.24 5.19 16.96
N ASP A 24 -10.14 5.15 17.72
CA ASP A 24 -9.31 6.34 17.96
C ASP A 24 -8.54 6.78 16.71
N SER A 25 -8.04 5.83 15.93
CA SER A 25 -7.41 6.09 14.63
C SER A 25 -8.43 6.61 13.63
N PHE A 26 -9.65 6.05 13.64
CA PHE A 26 -10.76 6.54 12.83
C PHE A 26 -11.11 8.00 13.15
N LYS A 27 -11.22 8.36 14.44
CA LYS A 27 -11.43 9.77 14.86
C LYS A 27 -10.32 10.69 14.33
N LYS A 28 -9.06 10.26 14.35
CA LYS A 28 -7.93 11.03 13.78
C LYS A 28 -8.05 11.18 12.26
N LEU A 29 -8.45 10.12 11.56
CA LEU A 29 -8.69 10.15 10.12
C LEU A 29 -9.80 11.15 9.75
N VAL A 30 -10.91 11.15 10.49
CA VAL A 30 -12.01 12.12 10.30
C VAL A 30 -11.54 13.55 10.57
N LYS A 31 -10.74 13.78 11.63
CA LYS A 31 -10.14 15.11 11.89
C LYS A 31 -9.20 15.57 10.78
N PHE A 32 -8.48 14.63 10.15
CA PHE A 32 -7.49 14.93 9.12
C PHE A 32 -8.11 15.16 7.73
N ALA A 33 -9.06 14.32 7.32
CA ALA A 33 -9.57 14.28 5.95
C ALA A 33 -11.11 14.19 5.83
N GLY A 34 -11.85 14.40 6.93
CA GLY A 34 -13.31 14.40 6.91
C GLY A 34 -13.87 15.40 5.89
N GLY A 35 -14.82 14.96 5.07
CA GLY A 35 -15.40 15.77 3.99
C GLY A 35 -14.57 15.83 2.71
N SER A 36 -13.35 15.24 2.70
CA SER A 36 -12.52 15.09 1.50
C SER A 36 -12.63 13.67 0.94
N SER A 37 -12.36 13.51 -0.36
CA SER A 37 -12.22 12.20 -0.98
C SER A 37 -10.77 11.73 -0.87
N VAL A 38 -10.52 10.70 -0.07
CA VAL A 38 -9.20 10.08 0.08
C VAL A 38 -9.16 8.76 -0.69
N TYR A 39 -8.29 8.68 -1.67
CA TYR A 39 -8.03 7.44 -2.38
C TYR A 39 -7.13 6.52 -1.55
N ILE A 40 -7.58 5.28 -1.32
CA ILE A 40 -6.76 4.23 -0.74
C ILE A 40 -6.13 3.44 -1.91
N PRO A 41 -4.81 3.56 -2.14
CA PRO A 41 -4.16 2.82 -3.21
C PRO A 41 -4.18 1.32 -2.93
N ASN A 42 -4.25 0.52 -3.99
CA ASN A 42 -4.07 -0.92 -3.85
C ASN A 42 -2.63 -1.25 -3.41
N GLU A 43 -2.48 -2.41 -2.76
CA GLU A 43 -1.19 -2.87 -2.23
C GLU A 43 -0.09 -2.89 -3.29
N SER A 44 -0.39 -3.38 -4.50
CA SER A 44 0.60 -3.50 -5.57
C SER A 44 1.16 -2.14 -6.01
N SER A 45 0.34 -1.09 -5.99
CA SER A 45 0.73 0.26 -6.39
C SER A 45 1.66 0.87 -5.34
N ILE A 46 1.27 0.79 -4.06
CA ILE A 46 2.04 1.40 -2.96
C ILE A 46 3.34 0.64 -2.68
N THR A 47 3.36 -0.68 -2.86
CA THR A 47 4.54 -1.52 -2.63
C THR A 47 5.47 -1.60 -3.85
N LYS A 48 5.06 -1.12 -5.03
CA LYS A 48 5.85 -1.22 -6.28
C LYS A 48 7.29 -0.73 -6.11
N SER A 49 7.46 0.47 -5.57
CA SER A 49 8.77 1.09 -5.39
C SER A 49 9.62 0.35 -4.36
N VAL A 50 8.98 -0.12 -3.28
CA VAL A 50 9.64 -0.92 -2.24
C VAL A 50 10.10 -2.26 -2.80
N ARG A 51 9.23 -2.97 -3.54
CA ARG A 51 9.55 -4.22 -4.23
C ARG A 51 10.72 -4.03 -5.19
N ASN A 52 10.68 -3.00 -6.05
CA ASN A 52 11.77 -2.71 -6.99
C ASN A 52 13.10 -2.47 -6.24
N LYS A 53 13.08 -1.74 -5.13
CA LYS A 53 14.26 -1.51 -4.27
C LYS A 53 14.82 -2.82 -3.70
N ILE A 54 13.95 -3.71 -3.21
CA ILE A 54 14.37 -5.03 -2.70
C ILE A 54 14.95 -5.87 -3.83
N MET A 55 14.32 -5.89 -5.01
CA MET A 55 14.83 -6.61 -6.17
C MET A 55 16.24 -6.18 -6.56
N LYS A 56 16.50 -4.87 -6.61
CA LYS A 56 17.85 -4.35 -6.90
C LYS A 56 18.87 -4.77 -5.85
N LYS A 57 18.49 -4.76 -4.58
CA LYS A 57 19.36 -5.20 -3.48
C LYS A 57 19.68 -6.70 -3.55
N ASP A 58 18.69 -7.51 -3.93
CA ASP A 58 18.81 -8.98 -3.99
C ASP A 58 19.41 -9.48 -5.32
N PHE A 59 19.68 -8.59 -6.28
CA PHE A 59 20.16 -8.99 -7.60
C PHE A 59 21.61 -9.49 -7.54
N ASN A 60 21.78 -10.77 -7.89
CA ASN A 60 23.06 -11.48 -7.90
C ASN A 60 23.57 -11.79 -9.33
N GLY A 61 22.96 -11.19 -10.37
CA GLY A 61 23.23 -11.51 -11.77
C GLY A 61 22.23 -12.50 -12.40
N ASN A 62 21.42 -13.20 -11.60
CA ASN A 62 20.48 -14.21 -12.09
C ASN A 62 19.03 -13.67 -12.22
N TYR A 63 18.67 -13.27 -13.44
CA TYR A 63 17.33 -12.75 -13.74
C TYR A 63 16.20 -13.77 -13.54
N LYS A 64 16.47 -15.06 -13.79
CA LYS A 64 15.48 -16.14 -13.69
C LYS A 64 15.11 -16.45 -12.25
N GLU A 65 16.08 -16.38 -11.35
CA GLU A 65 15.87 -16.55 -9.91
C GLU A 65 14.97 -15.44 -9.36
N LEU A 66 15.29 -14.19 -9.66
CA LEU A 66 14.48 -13.03 -9.26
C LEU A 66 13.06 -13.09 -9.84
N SER A 67 12.93 -13.49 -11.10
CA SER A 67 11.63 -13.68 -11.76
C SER A 67 10.73 -14.64 -10.98
N ARG A 68 11.28 -15.78 -10.54
CA ARG A 68 10.55 -16.77 -9.73
C ARG A 68 10.24 -16.25 -8.33
N LYS A 69 11.21 -15.62 -7.67
CA LYS A 69 11.07 -15.09 -6.30
C LYS A 69 9.97 -14.04 -6.21
N PHE A 70 9.88 -13.14 -7.19
CA PHE A 70 8.93 -12.02 -7.18
C PHE A 70 7.69 -12.26 -8.07
N GLY A 71 7.59 -13.42 -8.72
CA GLY A 71 6.43 -13.79 -9.54
C GLY A 71 6.21 -12.90 -10.77
N ILE A 72 7.27 -12.33 -11.34
CA ILE A 72 7.19 -11.43 -12.51
C ILE A 72 8.05 -11.93 -13.66
N SER A 73 7.80 -11.48 -14.89
CA SER A 73 8.57 -11.93 -16.05
C SER A 73 10.03 -11.49 -15.99
N GLU A 74 10.96 -12.28 -16.56
CA GLU A 74 12.36 -11.88 -16.64
C GLU A 74 12.56 -10.53 -17.37
N VAL A 75 11.69 -10.20 -18.31
CA VAL A 75 11.69 -8.89 -18.98
C VAL A 75 11.40 -7.77 -17.99
N GLN A 76 10.39 -7.94 -17.11
CA GLN A 76 10.11 -6.98 -16.05
C GLN A 76 11.27 -6.88 -15.05
N VAL A 77 11.89 -8.00 -14.67
CA VAL A 77 13.11 -7.98 -13.84
C VAL A 77 14.20 -7.16 -14.51
N ARG A 78 14.54 -7.44 -15.78
CA ARG A 78 15.55 -6.69 -16.54
C ARG A 78 15.23 -5.20 -16.59
N ASN A 79 13.96 -4.83 -16.78
CA ASN A 79 13.56 -3.43 -16.83
C ASN A 79 13.68 -2.72 -15.47
N ILE A 80 13.39 -3.42 -14.37
CA ILE A 80 13.52 -2.90 -13.00
C ILE A 80 14.99 -2.75 -12.62
N ILE A 81 15.83 -3.73 -12.92
CA ILE A 81 17.28 -3.70 -12.61
C ILE A 81 18.01 -2.64 -13.43
N ASN A 82 17.59 -2.40 -14.68
CA ASN A 82 18.18 -1.38 -15.55
C ASN A 82 17.48 -0.01 -15.47
N ASP A 83 16.70 0.25 -14.42
CA ASP A 83 16.04 1.53 -14.14
C ASP A 83 15.11 2.09 -15.23
N LYS A 84 14.64 1.24 -16.16
CA LYS A 84 13.75 1.67 -17.24
C LYS A 84 12.32 1.99 -16.76
N ILE A 85 11.96 1.58 -15.55
CA ILE A 85 10.58 1.67 -14.99
C ILE A 85 10.49 2.62 -13.77
N ASP A 86 11.61 3.13 -13.24
CA ASP A 86 11.61 4.02 -12.07
C ASP A 86 11.32 5.48 -12.46
N ARG A 87 10.17 5.72 -13.09
CA ARG A 87 9.60 7.06 -13.21
C ARG A 87 8.47 7.20 -12.19
N ILE A 88 8.69 8.10 -11.22
CA ILE A 88 7.66 8.65 -10.35
C ILE A 88 6.74 9.55 -11.20
#